data_AF-A0A975LKN7-F1
#
_entry.id   AF-A0A975LKN7-F1
#
_cell.length_a   1.000
_cell.length_b   1.000
_cell.length_c   1.000
_cell.angle_alpha   90.00
_cell.angle_beta   90.00
_cell.angle_gamma   90.00
#
_symmetry.space_group_name_H-M   'P 1'
#
loop_
_entity.id
_entity.type
_entity.pdbx_description
1 polymer ?
#
loop_
_entity_poly.entity_id
_entity_poly.type
_entity_poly.pdbx_seq_one_letter_code
_entity_poly.pdbx_strand_id
1 'polypeptide(L)'
;MNIIKKFYNNLSYLIFLLILCSIIIDIRLASIAIICIVGPIIYAFSTKKHGRRWCRYACPRGNFYNVVGNNLRNKRQLPKILKTVIIRTIIVLFLFCMFGLAIYHNYDDLQDFSSSFYQIILLTTWIGLIMAHVFYPRSWCAVCPVGSIIDAIEYKKKDN
;
A
#
# COMPACT_ATOMS: atom_id res chain seq x y z
N MET A 1 8.57 -2.98 -25.48
CA MET A 1 8.11 -2.75 -24.09
C MET A 1 8.67 -1.42 -23.61
N ASN A 2 7.85 -0.36 -23.61
CA ASN A 2 8.29 1.04 -23.60
C ASN A 2 9.27 1.37 -22.47
N ILE A 3 10.43 1.91 -22.83
CA ILE A 3 11.51 2.37 -21.94
C ILE A 3 10.98 3.23 -20.80
N ILE A 4 10.02 4.10 -21.09
CA ILE A 4 9.31 4.98 -20.14
C ILE A 4 8.64 4.16 -19.02
N LYS A 5 8.03 3.02 -19.34
CA LYS A 5 7.33 2.17 -18.38
C LYS A 5 8.32 1.42 -17.48
N LYS A 6 9.46 1.01 -18.03
CA LYS A 6 10.56 0.39 -17.28
C LYS A 6 11.23 1.41 -16.35
N PHE A 7 11.41 2.64 -16.81
CA PHE A 7 11.94 3.77 -16.03
C PHE A 7 11.02 4.13 -14.85
N TYR A 8 9.72 4.29 -15.09
CA TYR A 8 8.74 4.56 -14.03
C TYR A 8 8.67 3.45 -12.98
N ASN A 9 8.69 2.18 -13.42
CA ASN A 9 8.74 1.05 -12.49
C ASN A 9 10.04 1.10 -11.67
N ASN A 10 11.19 1.31 -12.32
CA ASN A 10 12.47 1.34 -11.62
C ASN A 10 12.53 2.48 -10.58
N LEU A 11 12.07 3.67 -10.94
CA LEU A 11 12.00 4.81 -10.03
C LEU A 11 11.03 4.56 -8.87
N SER A 12 9.87 3.96 -9.14
CA SER A 12 8.84 3.75 -8.10
C SER A 12 9.25 2.75 -7.02
N TYR A 13 9.99 1.68 -7.36
CA TYR A 13 10.51 0.79 -6.31
C TYR A 13 11.66 1.43 -5.53
N LEU A 14 12.51 2.22 -6.20
CA LEU A 14 13.59 2.99 -5.57
C LEU A 14 13.04 3.99 -4.55
N ILE A 15 11.98 4.71 -4.89
CA ILE A 15 11.29 5.62 -3.96
C ILE A 15 10.81 4.86 -2.72
N PHE A 16 10.24 3.66 -2.87
CA PHE A 16 9.80 2.86 -1.71
C PHE A 16 10.97 2.40 -0.83
N LEU A 17 12.07 1.95 -1.44
CA LEU A 17 13.27 1.56 -0.71
C LEU A 17 13.91 2.75 0.01
N LEU A 18 13.98 3.91 -0.65
CA LEU A 18 14.45 5.14 -0.02
C LEU A 18 13.59 5.51 1.17
N ILE A 19 12.25 5.45 1.05
CA ILE A 19 11.35 5.65 2.18
C ILE A 19 11.71 4.69 3.31
N LEU A 20 11.84 3.38 3.06
CA LEU A 20 12.20 2.39 4.08
C LEU A 20 13.58 2.61 4.71
N CYS A 21 14.58 3.01 3.92
CA CYS A 21 15.94 3.28 4.40
C CYS A 21 16.03 4.60 5.17
N SER A 22 15.24 5.62 4.80
CA SER A 22 15.20 6.91 5.50
C SER A 22 14.84 6.77 6.97
N ILE A 23 14.13 5.71 7.38
CA ILE A 23 13.82 5.46 8.79
C ILE A 23 15.04 5.03 9.61
N ILE A 24 16.05 4.40 9.00
CA ILE A 24 17.29 4.03 9.71
C ILE A 24 18.11 5.30 10.06
N ILE A 25 17.94 6.36 9.28
CA ILE A 25 18.71 7.61 9.42
C ILE A 25 18.00 8.57 10.37
N ASP A 26 16.70 8.80 10.19
CA ASP A 26 15.91 9.69 11.05
C ASP A 26 14.41 9.35 11.02
N ILE A 27 13.81 9.14 12.20
CA ILE A 27 12.37 8.82 12.35
C ILE A 27 11.45 9.93 11.82
N ARG A 28 11.92 11.18 11.77
CA ARG A 28 11.17 12.36 11.29
C ARG A 28 10.84 12.28 9.80
N LEU A 29 11.69 11.61 9.02
CA LEU A 29 11.49 11.40 7.59
C LEU A 29 10.32 10.43 7.29
N ALA A 30 9.81 9.71 8.29
CA ALA A 30 8.65 8.83 8.12
C ALA A 30 7.37 9.58 7.69
N SER A 31 7.29 10.89 7.95
CA SER A 31 6.21 11.76 7.47
C SER A 31 6.07 11.77 5.94
N ILE A 32 7.16 11.57 5.19
CA ILE A 32 7.14 11.44 3.71
C ILE A 32 6.26 10.26 3.28
N ALA A 33 6.13 9.23 4.12
CA ALA A 33 5.32 8.06 3.80
C ALA A 33 3.80 8.35 3.78
N ILE A 34 3.36 9.47 4.37
CA ILE A 34 1.98 9.96 4.28
C ILE A 34 1.60 10.20 2.81
N ILE A 35 2.54 10.71 2.00
CA ILE A 35 2.34 10.94 0.56
C ILE A 35 1.96 9.63 -0.15
N CYS A 36 2.50 8.48 0.29
CA CYS A 36 2.19 7.19 -0.32
C CYS A 36 0.75 6.70 -0.04
N ILE A 37 0.14 7.15 1.05
CA ILE A 37 -1.24 6.81 1.44
C ILE A 37 -2.22 7.82 0.83
N VAL A 38 -1.89 9.11 0.88
CA VAL A 38 -2.76 10.19 0.41
C VAL A 38 -2.75 10.31 -1.12
N GLY A 39 -1.59 10.16 -1.77
CA GLY A 39 -1.42 10.24 -3.22
C GLY A 39 -2.40 9.38 -4.04
N PRO A 40 -2.55 8.07 -3.79
CA PRO A 40 -3.53 7.23 -4.49
C PRO A 40 -4.98 7.70 -4.30
N ILE A 41 -5.33 8.22 -3.13
CA ILE A 41 -6.68 8.68 -2.80
C ILE A 41 -6.97 9.96 -3.59
N ILE A 42 -6.06 10.93 -3.55
CA ILE A 42 -6.17 12.17 -4.35
C ILE A 42 -6.28 11.84 -5.84
N TYR A 43 -5.45 10.92 -6.35
CA TYR A 43 -5.51 10.51 -7.75
C TYR A 43 -6.85 9.86 -8.11
N ALA A 44 -7.42 9.04 -7.22
CA ALA A 44 -8.71 8.40 -7.43
C ALA A 44 -9.87 9.40 -7.46
N PHE A 45 -9.82 10.47 -6.65
CA PHE A 45 -10.81 11.55 -6.69
C PHE A 45 -10.62 12.49 -7.88
N SER A 46 -9.37 12.88 -8.18
CA SER A 46 -9.05 13.90 -9.18
C SER A 46 -9.19 13.37 -10.61
N THR A 47 -8.96 12.08 -10.85
CA THR A 47 -9.06 11.52 -12.20
C THR A 47 -10.40 10.82 -12.42
N LYS A 48 -11.10 11.15 -13.53
CA LYS A 48 -12.30 10.41 -13.96
C LYS A 48 -12.01 8.95 -14.36
N LYS A 49 -10.77 8.48 -14.27
CA LYS A 49 -10.36 7.15 -14.73
C LYS A 49 -10.85 6.09 -13.75
N HIS A 50 -11.59 5.13 -14.29
CA HIS A 50 -12.14 4.00 -13.55
C HIS A 50 -11.05 2.98 -13.19
N GLY A 51 -11.26 2.25 -12.10
CA GLY A 51 -10.41 1.18 -11.62
C GLY A 51 -9.20 1.61 -10.79
N ARG A 52 -8.52 0.60 -10.25
CA ARG A 52 -7.28 0.69 -9.46
C ARG A 52 -6.03 1.03 -10.31
N ARG A 53 -6.11 2.04 -11.19
CA ARG A 53 -5.03 2.35 -12.15
C ARG A 53 -3.75 2.81 -11.46
N TRP A 54 -3.85 3.62 -10.41
CA TRP A 54 -2.71 4.01 -9.58
C TRP A 54 -2.02 2.79 -8.97
N CYS A 55 -2.79 1.90 -8.33
CA CYS A 55 -2.25 0.66 -7.76
C CYS A 55 -1.58 -0.24 -8.81
N ARG A 56 -2.06 -0.22 -10.06
CA ARG A 56 -1.52 -1.06 -11.14
C ARG A 56 -0.20 -0.51 -11.71
N TYR A 57 -0.04 0.81 -11.82
CA TYR A 57 1.08 1.42 -12.56
C TYR A 57 1.98 2.38 -11.77
N ALA A 58 1.47 3.04 -10.73
CA ALA A 58 2.17 4.13 -10.04
C ALA A 58 2.49 3.83 -8.57
N CYS A 59 1.85 2.83 -7.96
CA CYS A 59 2.06 2.53 -6.54
C CYS A 59 3.49 2.01 -6.29
N PRO A 60 4.31 2.73 -5.51
CA PRO A 60 5.72 2.40 -5.29
C PRO A 60 5.88 1.06 -4.55
N ARG A 61 5.05 0.83 -3.52
CA ARG A 61 4.96 -0.43 -2.79
C ARG A 61 4.54 -1.62 -3.66
N GLY A 62 3.55 -1.42 -4.53
CA GLY A 62 3.08 -2.48 -5.43
C GLY A 62 4.11 -2.87 -6.49
N ASN A 63 5.02 -1.95 -6.83
CA ASN A 63 6.14 -2.26 -7.70
C ASN A 63 7.30 -2.92 -6.96
N PHE A 64 7.57 -2.54 -5.70
CA PHE A 64 8.51 -3.23 -4.83
C PHE A 64 8.21 -4.73 -4.73
N TYR A 65 6.96 -5.11 -4.44
CA TYR A 65 6.60 -6.53 -4.39
C TYR A 65 6.72 -7.23 -5.74
N ASN A 66 6.45 -6.54 -6.84
CA ASN A 66 6.65 -7.13 -8.16
C ASN A 66 8.11 -7.46 -8.43
N VAL A 67 9.04 -6.58 -8.07
CA VAL A 67 10.48 -6.80 -8.26
C VAL A 67 10.96 -7.94 -7.37
N VAL A 68 10.63 -7.89 -6.07
CA VAL A 68 11.01 -8.94 -5.11
C VAL A 68 10.37 -10.28 -5.48
N GLY A 69 9.08 -10.26 -5.81
CA GLY A 69 8.27 -11.43 -6.17
C GLY A 69 8.54 -12.00 -7.56
N ASN A 70 9.24 -11.30 -8.46
CA ASN A 70 9.48 -11.82 -9.81
C ASN A 70 10.41 -13.04 -9.81
N ASN A 71 11.32 -13.10 -8.85
CA ASN A 71 12.26 -14.21 -8.66
C ASN A 71 11.64 -15.40 -7.92
N LEU A 72 10.38 -15.29 -7.47
CA LEU A 72 9.72 -16.36 -6.74
C LEU A 72 9.01 -17.32 -7.69
N ARG A 73 9.28 -18.61 -7.47
CA ARG A 73 8.83 -19.73 -8.33
C ARG A 73 7.35 -20.07 -8.15
N ASN A 74 6.78 -19.79 -6.98
CA ASN A 74 5.42 -20.18 -6.61
C ASN A 74 4.48 -18.98 -6.79
N LYS A 75 3.64 -18.99 -7.83
CA LYS A 75 2.65 -17.92 -8.11
C LYS A 75 1.24 -18.43 -7.86
N ARG A 76 1.00 -19.03 -6.69
CA ARG A 76 -0.32 -19.56 -6.35
C ARG A 76 -1.35 -18.42 -6.36
N GLN A 77 -2.55 -18.73 -6.84
CA GLN A 77 -3.63 -17.76 -6.82
C GLN A 77 -4.07 -17.51 -5.36
N LEU A 78 -4.36 -16.26 -5.04
CA LEU A 78 -4.91 -15.89 -3.74
C LEU A 78 -6.27 -16.59 -3.54
N PRO A 79 -6.49 -17.33 -2.45
CA PRO A 79 -7.73 -18.08 -2.22
C PRO A 79 -8.94 -17.16 -2.19
N LYS A 80 -10.08 -17.66 -2.66
CA LYS A 80 -11.33 -16.88 -2.74
C LYS A 80 -11.76 -16.32 -1.39
N ILE A 81 -11.43 -17.03 -0.31
CA ILE A 81 -11.72 -16.65 1.08
C ILE A 81 -11.13 -15.27 1.40
N LEU A 82 -9.85 -15.04 1.13
CA LEU A 82 -9.16 -13.76 1.36
C LEU A 82 -9.65 -12.63 0.44
N LYS A 83 -10.36 -12.94 -0.65
CA LYS A 83 -10.94 -11.95 -1.58
C LYS A 83 -12.36 -11.54 -1.19
N THR A 84 -12.98 -12.21 -0.22
CA THR A 84 -14.33 -11.87 0.22
C THR A 84 -14.36 -10.44 0.78
N VAL A 85 -15.47 -9.74 0.53
CA VAL A 85 -15.67 -8.37 1.03
C VAL A 85 -15.58 -8.34 2.56
N ILE A 86 -16.10 -9.38 3.23
CA ILE A 86 -16.08 -9.50 4.69
C ILE A 86 -14.64 -9.51 5.22
N ILE A 87 -13.79 -10.44 4.75
CA ILE A 87 -12.40 -10.54 5.24
C ILE A 87 -11.61 -9.29 4.89
N ARG A 88 -11.81 -8.75 3.69
CA ARG A 88 -11.16 -7.50 3.29
C ARG A 88 -11.53 -6.36 4.25
N THR A 89 -12.80 -6.20 4.56
CA THR A 89 -13.28 -5.16 5.48
C THR A 89 -12.76 -5.37 6.89
N ILE A 90 -12.71 -6.60 7.40
CA ILE A 90 -12.15 -6.91 8.72
C ILE A 90 -10.67 -6.49 8.80
N ILE A 91 -9.86 -6.88 7.81
CA ILE A 91 -8.42 -6.52 7.78
C ILE A 91 -8.24 -5.01 7.74
N VAL A 92 -9.04 -4.32 6.93
CA VAL A 92 -9.00 -2.86 6.80
C VAL A 92 -9.39 -2.19 8.12
N LEU A 93 -10.50 -2.61 8.72
CA LEU A 93 -10.98 -2.06 9.98
C LEU A 93 -9.97 -2.27 11.11
N PHE A 94 -9.36 -3.46 11.17
CA PHE A 94 -8.30 -3.76 12.13
C PHE A 94 -7.09 -2.84 11.97
N LEU A 95 -6.61 -2.64 10.74
CA LEU A 95 -5.48 -1.75 10.44
C LEU A 95 -5.78 -0.28 10.78
N PHE A 96 -6.96 0.21 10.44
CA PHE A 96 -7.38 1.58 10.77
C PHE A 96 -7.57 1.77 12.27
N CYS A 97 -8.08 0.77 12.99
CA CYS A 97 -8.22 0.80 14.44
C CYS A 97 -6.84 0.87 15.12
N MET A 98 -5.92 -0.03 14.77
CA MET A 98 -4.56 -0.03 15.30
C MET A 98 -3.85 1.31 15.04
N PHE A 99 -4.03 1.87 13.84
CA PHE A 99 -3.50 3.17 13.48
C PHE A 99 -4.13 4.33 14.25
N GLY A 100 -5.45 4.32 14.40
CA GLY A 100 -6.18 5.33 15.17
C GLY A 100 -5.77 5.33 16.65
N LEU A 101 -5.60 4.14 17.23
CA LEU A 101 -5.09 3.98 18.60
C LEU A 101 -3.64 4.46 18.73
N ALA A 102 -2.78 4.14 17.75
CA ALA A 102 -1.40 4.59 17.74
C ALA A 102 -1.29 6.12 17.66
N ILE A 103 -2.13 6.78 16.85
CA ILE A 103 -2.21 8.25 16.80
C ILE A 103 -2.75 8.79 18.12
N TYR A 104 -3.84 8.22 18.66
CA TYR A 104 -4.49 8.71 19.86
C TYR A 104 -3.56 8.70 21.08
N HIS A 105 -2.66 7.72 21.16
CA HIS A 105 -1.68 7.65 22.26
C HIS A 105 -0.45 8.55 22.02
N ASN A 106 -0.14 8.90 20.78
CA ASN A 106 1.13 9.56 20.40
C ASN A 106 0.89 10.89 19.67
N TYR A 107 -0.17 11.62 20.02
CA TYR A 107 -0.52 12.86 19.32
C TYR A 107 0.29 14.08 19.81
N ASP A 108 0.88 14.01 21.00
CA ASP A 108 1.53 15.15 21.66
C ASP A 108 2.82 15.60 20.94
N ASP A 109 3.58 14.66 20.38
CA ASP A 109 4.86 14.93 19.71
C ASP A 109 4.89 14.46 18.24
N LEU A 110 5.40 15.32 17.35
CA LEU A 110 5.52 15.04 15.91
C LEU A 110 6.39 13.81 15.61
N GLN A 111 7.35 13.54 16.49
CA GLN A 111 8.30 12.43 16.35
C GLN A 111 7.61 11.08 16.63
N ASP A 112 6.76 11.03 17.66
CA ASP A 112 6.01 9.83 18.03
C ASP A 112 4.83 9.60 17.09
N PHE A 113 4.19 10.66 16.63
CA PHE A 113 3.20 10.62 15.55
C PHE A 113 3.80 9.97 14.29
N SER A 114 4.98 10.42 13.86
CA SER A 114 5.66 9.89 12.66
C SER A 114 6.05 8.42 12.81
N SER A 115 6.42 8.00 14.02
CA SER A 115 6.78 6.61 14.33
C SER A 115 5.60 5.64 14.14
N SER A 116 4.37 6.09 14.44
CA SER A 116 3.15 5.29 14.31
C SER A 116 2.87 4.88 12.86
N PHE A 117 3.03 5.82 11.91
CA PHE A 117 2.90 5.51 10.48
C PHE A 117 3.96 4.51 10.01
N TYR A 118 5.17 4.65 10.52
CA TYR A 118 6.26 3.75 10.15
C TYR A 118 5.98 2.31 10.56
N GLN A 119 5.57 2.09 11.82
CA GLN A 119 5.28 0.75 12.33
C GLN A 119 4.24 0.03 11.47
N ILE A 120 3.20 0.73 11.03
CA ILE A 120 2.18 0.17 10.14
C ILE A 120 2.72 -0.12 8.75
N ILE A 121 3.53 0.77 8.18
CA ILE A 121 4.12 0.53 6.86
C ILE A 121 5.05 -0.66 6.93
N LEU A 122 5.91 -0.78 7.94
CA LEU A 122 6.74 -1.95 8.15
C LEU A 122 5.93 -3.23 8.34
N LEU A 123 4.99 -3.23 9.28
CA LEU A 123 4.21 -4.42 9.63
C LEU A 123 3.41 -4.90 8.42
N THR A 124 2.74 -3.99 7.71
CA THR A 124 2.04 -4.36 6.48
C THR A 124 3.02 -4.76 5.38
N THR A 125 4.22 -4.19 5.33
CA THR A 125 5.24 -4.57 4.35
C THR A 125 5.71 -6.00 4.55
N TRP A 126 5.98 -6.36 5.81
CA TRP A 126 6.30 -7.72 6.25
C TRP A 126 5.20 -8.71 5.90
N ILE A 127 3.95 -8.42 6.28
CA ILE A 127 2.80 -9.29 5.94
C ILE A 127 2.67 -9.44 4.42
N GLY A 128 2.82 -8.34 3.68
CA GLY A 128 2.76 -8.37 2.22
C GLY A 128 3.90 -9.14 1.58
N LEU A 129 5.09 -9.17 2.19
CA LEU A 129 6.22 -9.97 1.74
C LEU A 129 5.93 -11.46 1.94
N ILE A 130 5.40 -11.85 3.11
CA ILE A 130 4.97 -13.22 3.40
C ILE A 130 3.90 -13.66 2.40
N MET A 131 2.89 -12.81 2.14
CA MET A 131 1.86 -13.11 1.14
C MET A 131 2.40 -13.15 -0.28
N ALA A 132 3.38 -12.30 -0.63
CA ALA A 132 4.04 -12.34 -1.92
C ALA A 132 4.91 -13.59 -2.09
N HIS A 133 5.38 -14.18 -0.98
CA HIS A 133 6.11 -15.44 -0.98
C HIS A 133 5.24 -16.65 -1.27
N VAL A 134 4.04 -16.69 -0.68
CA VAL A 134 3.10 -17.81 -0.82
C VAL A 134 2.25 -17.71 -2.09
N PHE A 135 1.85 -16.50 -2.49
CA PHE A 135 0.93 -16.23 -3.60
C PHE A 135 1.62 -15.45 -4.73
N TYR A 136 0.84 -14.80 -5.60
CA TYR A 136 1.38 -13.90 -6.60
C TYR A 136 1.90 -12.58 -5.98
N PRO A 137 2.88 -11.90 -6.61
CA PRO A 137 3.61 -10.77 -6.03
C PRO A 137 2.74 -9.62 -5.50
N ARG A 138 1.59 -9.35 -6.12
CA ARG A 138 0.65 -8.28 -5.73
C ARG A 138 -0.54 -8.78 -4.93
N SER A 139 -0.38 -9.87 -4.18
CA SER A 139 -1.42 -10.46 -3.34
C SER A 139 -1.91 -9.47 -2.28
N TRP A 140 -1.01 -8.76 -1.59
CA TRP A 140 -1.39 -7.74 -0.61
C TRP A 140 -2.20 -6.58 -1.22
N CYS A 141 -1.86 -6.14 -2.43
CA CYS A 141 -2.59 -5.07 -3.12
C CYS A 141 -4.06 -5.43 -3.43
N ALA A 142 -4.44 -6.71 -3.35
CA ALA A 142 -5.83 -7.12 -3.49
C ALA A 142 -6.66 -6.75 -2.25
N VAL A 143 -6.06 -6.85 -1.05
CA VAL A 143 -6.72 -6.69 0.25
C VAL A 143 -6.31 -5.40 0.99
N CYS A 144 -5.46 -4.57 0.39
CA CYS A 144 -4.96 -3.37 1.06
C CYS A 144 -6.06 -2.32 1.32
N PRO A 145 -5.92 -1.50 2.38
CA PRO A 145 -6.89 -0.47 2.73
C PRO A 145 -7.10 0.55 1.61
N VAL A 146 -6.01 1.03 1.00
CA VAL A 146 -6.06 1.98 -0.12
C VAL A 146 -6.85 1.41 -1.31
N GLY A 147 -6.62 0.15 -1.66
CA GLY A 147 -7.36 -0.51 -2.75
C GLY A 147 -8.84 -0.68 -2.44
N SER A 148 -9.17 -0.91 -1.16
CA SER A 148 -10.56 -1.02 -0.71
C SER A 148 -11.30 0.33 -0.74
N ILE A 149 -10.60 1.41 -0.38
CA ILE A 149 -11.13 2.78 -0.47
C ILE A 149 -11.38 3.17 -1.94
N ILE A 150 -10.45 2.87 -2.83
CA ILE A 150 -10.61 3.16 -4.27
C ILE A 150 -11.82 2.41 -4.84
N ASP A 151 -12.00 1.13 -4.49
CA ASP A 151 -13.18 0.38 -4.91
C ASP A 151 -14.48 0.97 -4.37
N ALA A 152 -14.48 1.46 -3.12
CA ALA A 152 -15.65 2.11 -2.53
C ALA A 152 -15.99 3.43 -3.23
N ILE A 153 -14.99 4.23 -3.59
CA ILE A 153 -15.16 5.45 -4.39
C ILE A 153 -15.72 5.10 -5.77
N GLU A 154 -15.19 4.07 -6.42
CA GLU A 154 -15.65 3.63 -7.74
C GLU A 154 -17.08 3.08 -7.71
N TYR A 155 -17.44 2.32 -6.67
CA TYR A 155 -18.81 1.86 -6.45
C TYR A 155 -19.77 3.06 -6.34
N LYS A 156 -19.43 4.04 -5.50
CA LYS A 156 -20.25 5.25 -5.31
C LYS A 156 -20.39 6.08 -6.59
N LYS A 157 -19.35 6.13 -7.43
CA LYS A 157 -19.37 6.84 -8.71
C LYS A 157 -20.21 6.14 -9.78
N LYS A 158 -20.46 4.84 -9.64
CA LYS A 158 -21.31 4.07 -10.56
C LYS A 158 -22.81 4.22 -10.24
N ASP A 159 -23.11 4.53 -8.98
CA ASP A 159 -24.48 4.71 -8.46
C ASP A 159 -25.02 6.15 -8.65
N ASN A 160 -24.14 7.11 -8.95
CA ASN A 160 -24.45 8.50 -9.33
C ASN A 160 -24.34 8.70 -10.85
#